data_AF-A0A542YMF5-F1
#
_entry.id   AF-A0A542YMF5-F1
#
_cell.length_a   1.000
_cell.length_b   1.000
_cell.length_c   1.000
_cell.angle_alpha   90.00
_cell.angle_beta   90.00
_cell.angle_gamma   90.00
#
_symmetry.space_group_name_H-M   'P 1'
#
loop_
_entity.id
_entity.type
_entity.pdbx_description
1 polymer ?
#
loop_
_entity_poly.entity_id
_entity_poly.type
_entity_poly.pdbx_seq_one_letter_code
_entity_poly.pdbx_strand_id
1 'polypeptide(L)'
;MGDEDGELDPSAVAGAFGLGARARFTGAPEAGRVGVVRRLDTDRGSWAVKVADRPVDVAALARQADLQDRVRAAGVLTPEVVRTADGAVTAQVNGRTLQVLSWLELGPVDRSLDPVGVGRLVAALHRVALPADGAVEEWFAEPVPTDRWHGLVDELYAAGAPFADRLSELLPELVAVSQLAERYPPVQVCHLDLFADNVRALPDGRLCVFDWDNAGPGDPSQELAVVLFEYGCGDADRVADLYAGYLAAGGPGRVRDLARFTQLIAQLGHILEVACRRWLAATDDAARADHAAWAAEFLDEPLTVDGLQELLDVTTRVGREIEPSRFREPSPAPEPQLLVGGDVTDELVRIGDTVRRPWDRHAPLVRAVLRYLEEAGFEGAPRFLGVDAADREVLSYLPGEVASRPRPDWFRDRDRLASVAILLRRYHAAVAGFNVSPALADLWVVEGLPPGIPDVAEPVEVLGHQDITPENVVFRDGEAVALIDFDLARPTSVLLEVVNTLVHWGQLAHPQDREPAMSDEEVFARCRVFVDAYGLDRDGRERLAALAAERSRRSWHLMEHRARVSGGGWQRMWDQGVGDVINRRVAWLTEQGPRLTAALLE
;
A
#
# COMPACT_ATOMS: atom_id res chain seq x y z
N MET A 1 -9.62 4.45 -60.69
CA MET A 1 -8.76 3.28 -60.41
C MET A 1 -8.86 3.11 -58.90
N GLY A 2 -10.02 2.71 -58.36
CA GLY A 2 -10.60 1.37 -58.41
C GLY A 2 -10.36 0.76 -57.03
N ASP A 3 -11.26 1.03 -56.08
CA ASP A 3 -11.26 0.48 -54.71
C ASP A 3 -11.22 -1.05 -54.75
N GLU A 4 -10.05 -1.63 -54.51
CA GLU A 4 -9.88 -3.01 -54.03
C GLU A 4 -9.43 -2.95 -52.56
N ASP A 5 -10.20 -2.27 -51.71
CA ASP A 5 -10.01 -2.40 -50.26
C ASP A 5 -10.59 -3.75 -49.82
N GLY A 6 -9.72 -4.78 -49.80
CA GLY A 6 -10.04 -6.12 -49.32
C GLY A 6 -10.48 -6.11 -47.86
N GLU A 7 -11.79 -6.08 -47.65
CA GLU A 7 -12.41 -6.17 -46.33
C GLU A 7 -12.02 -7.50 -45.66
N LEU A 8 -11.57 -7.42 -44.40
CA LEU A 8 -11.16 -8.58 -43.62
C LEU A 8 -12.37 -9.51 -43.40
N ASP A 9 -12.32 -10.78 -43.83
CA ASP A 9 -13.43 -11.73 -43.64
C ASP A 9 -13.49 -12.23 -42.18
N PRO A 10 -14.55 -11.92 -41.41
CA PRO A 10 -14.68 -12.35 -40.02
C PRO A 10 -14.69 -13.87 -39.86
N SER A 11 -15.20 -14.62 -40.85
CA SER A 11 -15.23 -16.09 -40.81
C SER A 11 -13.84 -16.68 -40.99
N ALA A 12 -13.01 -16.08 -41.86
CA ALA A 12 -11.62 -16.48 -42.04
C ALA A 12 -10.79 -16.24 -40.77
N VAL A 13 -10.99 -15.11 -40.08
CA VAL A 13 -10.34 -14.85 -38.77
C VAL A 13 -10.79 -15.87 -37.73
N ALA A 14 -12.10 -16.09 -37.59
CA ALA A 14 -12.63 -17.05 -36.64
C ALA A 14 -12.12 -18.48 -36.91
N GLY A 15 -11.98 -18.87 -38.18
CA GLY A 15 -11.40 -20.14 -38.59
C GLY A 15 -9.92 -20.27 -38.21
N ALA A 16 -9.11 -19.23 -38.43
CA ALA A 16 -7.68 -19.25 -38.14
C ALA A 16 -7.36 -19.41 -36.63
N PHE A 17 -8.20 -18.84 -35.77
CA PHE A 17 -8.02 -18.86 -34.31
C PHE A 17 -8.99 -19.80 -33.58
N GLY A 18 -9.82 -20.58 -34.29
CA GLY A 18 -10.73 -21.55 -33.68
C GLY A 18 -11.87 -20.94 -32.85
N LEU A 19 -12.34 -19.74 -33.22
CA LEU A 19 -13.23 -18.89 -32.41
C LEU A 19 -14.73 -19.21 -32.56
N GLY A 20 -15.10 -20.21 -33.37
CA GLY A 20 -16.50 -20.55 -33.63
C GLY A 20 -16.88 -20.44 -35.11
N ALA A 21 -18.12 -20.78 -35.43
CA ALA A 21 -18.59 -20.91 -36.82
C ALA A 21 -19.38 -19.68 -37.31
N ARG A 22 -19.89 -18.85 -36.39
CA ARG A 22 -20.61 -17.62 -36.73
C ARG A 22 -19.77 -16.46 -36.27
N ALA A 23 -19.34 -15.59 -37.18
CA ALA A 23 -18.45 -14.49 -36.88
C ALA A 23 -18.90 -13.21 -37.57
N ARG A 24 -18.85 -12.08 -36.87
CA ARG A 24 -19.13 -10.75 -37.43
C ARG A 24 -18.28 -9.70 -36.75
N PHE A 25 -17.80 -8.73 -37.51
CA PHE A 25 -17.24 -7.52 -36.92
C PHE A 25 -18.37 -6.62 -36.42
N THR A 26 -18.22 -6.06 -35.23
CA THR A 26 -19.18 -5.13 -34.62
C THR A 26 -18.46 -3.87 -34.14
N GLY A 27 -19.21 -2.76 -34.08
CA GLY A 27 -18.65 -1.45 -33.73
C GLY A 27 -17.86 -0.79 -34.87
N ALA A 28 -17.49 0.47 -34.65
CA ALA A 28 -16.52 1.15 -35.50
C ALA A 28 -15.11 0.62 -35.19
N PRO A 29 -14.20 0.54 -36.17
CA PRO A 29 -12.81 0.24 -35.88
C PRO A 29 -12.22 1.32 -34.97
N GLU A 30 -11.53 0.91 -33.91
CA GLU A 30 -10.75 1.84 -33.09
C GLU A 30 -9.36 1.96 -33.72
N ALA A 31 -9.10 3.13 -34.30
CA ALA A 31 -7.81 3.46 -34.88
C ALA A 31 -6.89 3.96 -33.78
N GLY A 32 -5.98 3.10 -33.32
CA GLY A 32 -4.83 3.52 -32.52
C GLY A 32 -3.72 4.08 -33.41
N ARG A 33 -2.64 4.59 -32.79
CA ARG A 33 -1.50 5.15 -33.54
C ARG A 33 -0.64 4.10 -34.26
N VAL A 34 -0.81 2.82 -33.95
CA VAL A 34 -0.01 1.68 -34.45
C VAL A 34 -0.88 0.56 -35.08
N GLY A 35 -2.14 0.84 -35.42
CA GLY A 35 -2.98 -0.13 -36.13
C GLY A 35 -4.47 0.02 -35.83
N VAL A 36 -5.26 -0.90 -36.37
CA VAL A 36 -6.72 -0.92 -36.22
C VAL A 36 -7.12 -2.11 -35.36
N VAL A 37 -7.82 -1.86 -34.25
CA VAL A 37 -8.46 -2.89 -33.43
C VAL A 37 -9.93 -2.99 -33.83
N ARG A 38 -10.38 -4.21 -34.10
CA ARG A 38 -11.79 -4.50 -34.44
C ARG A 38 -12.38 -5.52 -33.48
N ARG A 39 -13.57 -5.24 -32.95
CA ARG A 39 -14.34 -6.22 -32.18
C ARG A 39 -14.92 -7.28 -33.13
N LEU A 40 -14.61 -8.54 -32.87
CA LEU A 40 -15.16 -9.71 -33.55
C LEU A 40 -16.08 -10.45 -32.58
N ASP A 41 -17.37 -10.51 -32.87
CA ASP A 41 -18.31 -11.32 -32.10
C ASP A 41 -18.51 -12.68 -32.76
N THR A 42 -18.39 -13.74 -31.97
CA THR A 42 -18.66 -15.11 -32.39
C THR A 42 -19.67 -15.83 -31.49
N ASP A 43 -20.05 -17.05 -31.85
CA ASP A 43 -20.84 -17.93 -30.98
C ASP A 43 -20.09 -18.42 -29.73
N ARG A 44 -18.78 -18.13 -29.60
CA ARG A 44 -17.96 -18.47 -28.43
C ARG A 44 -17.54 -17.27 -27.58
N GLY A 45 -17.86 -16.05 -27.99
CA GLY A 45 -17.51 -14.83 -27.24
C GLY A 45 -17.18 -13.65 -28.15
N SER A 46 -16.64 -12.60 -27.55
CA SER A 46 -16.14 -11.42 -28.25
C SER A 46 -14.61 -11.38 -28.19
N TRP A 47 -14.00 -10.88 -29.25
CA TRP A 47 -12.54 -10.87 -29.42
C TRP A 47 -12.08 -9.52 -29.97
N ALA A 48 -10.90 -9.07 -29.55
CA ALA A 48 -10.20 -7.93 -30.12
C ALA A 48 -9.24 -8.41 -31.21
N VAL A 49 -9.48 -8.03 -32.46
CA VAL A 49 -8.63 -8.38 -33.60
C VAL A 49 -7.74 -7.18 -33.93
N LYS A 50 -6.44 -7.32 -33.66
CA LYS A 50 -5.42 -6.32 -33.98
C LYS A 50 -4.87 -6.62 -35.37
N VAL A 51 -5.05 -5.67 -36.29
CA VAL A 51 -4.59 -5.77 -37.68
C VAL A 51 -3.34 -4.94 -37.86
N ALA A 52 -2.23 -5.57 -38.24
CA ALA A 52 -1.00 -4.85 -38.54
C ALA A 52 -1.13 -4.05 -39.84
N ASP A 53 -0.76 -2.76 -39.81
CA ASP A 53 -0.70 -1.87 -40.98
C ASP A 53 0.59 -2.06 -41.80
N ARG A 54 1.61 -2.66 -41.18
CA ARG A 54 2.96 -2.88 -41.73
C ARG A 54 3.48 -4.28 -41.38
N PRO A 55 4.56 -4.75 -42.03
CA PRO A 55 5.23 -5.97 -41.59
C PRO A 55 5.66 -5.89 -40.12
N VAL A 56 5.33 -6.91 -39.34
CA VAL A 56 5.63 -7.02 -37.91
C VAL A 56 6.64 -8.14 -37.65
N ASP A 57 7.45 -7.98 -36.60
CA ASP A 57 8.30 -9.06 -36.10
C ASP A 57 7.46 -10.06 -35.30
N VAL A 58 7.12 -11.18 -35.93
CA VAL A 58 6.34 -12.27 -35.31
C VAL A 58 7.05 -12.84 -34.08
N ALA A 59 8.38 -12.86 -34.04
CA ALA A 59 9.12 -13.34 -32.89
C ALA A 59 9.02 -12.37 -31.70
N ALA A 60 8.99 -11.05 -31.96
CA ALA A 60 8.72 -10.06 -30.93
C ALA A 60 7.31 -10.21 -30.36
N LEU A 61 6.29 -10.38 -31.21
CA LEU A 61 4.92 -10.61 -30.77
C LEU A 61 4.77 -11.89 -29.93
N ALA A 62 5.54 -12.94 -30.24
CA ALA A 62 5.57 -14.15 -29.44
C ALA A 62 6.18 -13.91 -28.05
N ARG A 63 7.31 -13.18 -27.97
CA ARG A 63 7.91 -12.79 -26.68
C ARG A 63 6.97 -11.93 -25.83
N GLN A 64 6.26 -10.99 -26.46
CA GLN A 64 5.25 -10.15 -25.82
C GLN A 64 4.08 -10.98 -25.27
N ALA A 65 3.56 -11.93 -26.04
CA ALA A 65 2.50 -12.83 -25.58
C ALA A 65 2.94 -13.71 -24.39
N ASP A 66 4.19 -14.20 -24.41
CA ASP A 66 4.74 -14.99 -23.32
C ASP A 66 4.91 -14.16 -22.03
N LEU A 67 5.29 -12.88 -22.15
CA LEU A 67 5.29 -11.93 -21.01
C LEU A 67 3.88 -11.77 -20.45
N GLN A 68 2.90 -11.51 -21.32
CA GLN A 68 1.51 -11.29 -20.95
C GLN A 68 0.91 -12.51 -20.23
N ASP A 69 1.22 -13.73 -20.69
CA ASP A 69 0.78 -14.96 -20.03
C ASP A 69 1.39 -15.13 -18.63
N ARG A 70 2.67 -14.79 -18.45
CA ARG A 70 3.34 -14.84 -17.13
C ARG A 70 2.77 -13.82 -16.18
N VAL A 71 2.50 -12.61 -16.67
CA VAL A 71 1.82 -11.54 -15.93
C VAL A 71 0.42 -11.97 -15.50
N ARG A 72 -0.35 -12.59 -16.40
CA ARG A 72 -1.66 -13.16 -16.08
C ARG A 72 -1.58 -14.27 -15.05
N ALA A 73 -0.58 -15.16 -15.16
CA ALA A 73 -0.32 -16.20 -14.16
C ALA A 73 0.07 -15.64 -12.78
N ALA A 74 0.64 -14.42 -12.73
CA ALA A 74 0.91 -13.67 -11.51
C ALA A 74 -0.32 -12.94 -10.94
N GLY A 75 -1.50 -13.09 -11.57
CA GLY A 75 -2.78 -12.55 -11.08
C GLY A 75 -3.13 -11.16 -11.60
N VAL A 76 -2.33 -10.59 -12.50
CA VAL A 76 -2.64 -9.32 -13.16
C VAL A 76 -3.70 -9.55 -14.24
N LEU A 77 -4.75 -8.73 -14.23
CA LEU A 77 -5.78 -8.79 -15.26
C LEU A 77 -5.27 -8.11 -16.55
N THR A 78 -5.26 -8.88 -17.63
CA THR A 78 -4.92 -8.45 -18.99
C THR A 78 -5.79 -9.27 -19.95
N PRO A 79 -6.12 -8.76 -21.17
CA PRO A 79 -6.71 -9.58 -22.21
C PRO A 79 -5.91 -10.87 -22.42
N GLU A 80 -6.57 -11.99 -22.73
CA GLU A 80 -5.89 -13.24 -23.04
C GLU A 80 -5.42 -13.24 -24.50
N VAL A 81 -4.18 -13.64 -24.76
CA VAL A 81 -3.68 -13.82 -26.14
C VAL A 81 -4.23 -15.11 -26.71
N VAL A 82 -5.05 -15.00 -27.75
CA VAL A 82 -5.62 -16.16 -28.44
C VAL A 82 -4.61 -16.69 -29.45
N ARG A 83 -4.29 -17.97 -29.32
CA ARG A 83 -3.39 -18.67 -30.24
C ARG A 83 -4.17 -19.44 -31.30
N THR A 84 -3.56 -19.60 -32.46
CA THR A 84 -4.04 -20.46 -33.55
C THR A 84 -4.03 -21.93 -33.13
N ALA A 85 -4.64 -22.82 -33.93
CA ALA A 85 -4.70 -24.26 -33.63
C ALA A 85 -3.32 -24.94 -33.54
N ASP A 86 -2.31 -24.40 -34.23
CA ASP A 86 -0.90 -24.82 -34.17
C ASP A 86 -0.08 -24.08 -33.10
N GLY A 87 -0.72 -23.22 -32.29
CA GLY A 87 -0.12 -22.54 -31.15
C GLY A 87 0.58 -21.22 -31.47
N ALA A 88 0.49 -20.71 -32.70
CA ALA A 88 1.07 -19.42 -33.07
C ALA A 88 0.24 -18.25 -32.51
N VAL A 89 0.92 -17.14 -32.21
CA VAL A 89 0.28 -15.91 -31.69
C VAL A 89 -0.29 -15.01 -32.79
N THR A 90 0.07 -15.29 -34.06
CA THR A 90 -0.40 -14.54 -35.23
C THR A 90 -0.90 -15.46 -36.32
N ALA A 91 -1.82 -14.97 -37.16
CA ALA A 91 -2.23 -15.62 -38.39
C ALA A 91 -2.17 -14.67 -39.59
N GLN A 92 -1.97 -15.22 -40.78
CA GLN A 92 -2.09 -14.48 -42.05
C GLN A 92 -3.50 -14.66 -42.62
N VAL A 93 -4.23 -13.56 -42.81
CA VAL A 93 -5.55 -13.57 -43.44
C VAL A 93 -5.59 -12.46 -44.49
N ASN A 94 -5.90 -12.81 -45.74
CA ASN A 94 -5.92 -11.89 -46.89
C ASN A 94 -4.64 -11.02 -47.01
N GLY A 95 -3.48 -11.61 -46.73
CA GLY A 95 -2.18 -10.94 -46.81
C GLY A 95 -1.87 -9.98 -45.64
N ARG A 96 -2.70 -9.97 -44.59
CA ARG A 96 -2.47 -9.18 -43.38
C ARG A 96 -2.14 -10.08 -42.19
N THR A 97 -1.16 -9.66 -41.39
CA THR A 97 -0.82 -10.29 -40.12
C THR A 97 -1.81 -9.83 -39.04
N LEU A 98 -2.39 -10.79 -38.32
CA LEU A 98 -3.38 -10.55 -37.27
C LEU A 98 -2.91 -11.13 -35.95
N GLN A 99 -3.23 -10.43 -34.86
CA GLN A 99 -3.24 -10.97 -33.50
C GLN A 99 -4.66 -10.89 -32.94
N VAL A 100 -5.06 -11.87 -32.14
CA VAL A 100 -6.38 -11.89 -31.51
C VAL A 100 -6.22 -11.96 -30.00
N LEU A 101 -6.97 -11.12 -29.29
CA LEU A 101 -7.06 -11.14 -27.84
C LEU A 101 -8.51 -11.33 -27.38
N SER A 102 -8.72 -11.80 -26.15
CA SER A 102 -10.06 -11.80 -25.54
C SER A 102 -10.59 -10.37 -25.41
N TRP A 103 -11.86 -10.15 -25.71
CA TRP A 103 -12.48 -8.85 -25.47
C TRP A 103 -12.74 -8.62 -23.98
N LEU A 104 -12.40 -7.43 -23.48
CA LEU A 104 -12.76 -6.95 -22.15
C LEU A 104 -13.53 -5.63 -22.30
N GLU A 105 -14.58 -5.46 -21.51
CA GLU A 105 -15.33 -4.19 -21.46
C GLU A 105 -14.58 -3.24 -20.52
N LEU A 106 -13.81 -2.32 -21.11
CA LEU A 106 -12.98 -1.36 -20.38
C LEU A 106 -13.79 -0.09 -20.04
N GLY A 107 -13.56 0.46 -18.84
CA GLY A 107 -14.07 1.75 -18.43
C GLY A 107 -13.41 2.93 -19.17
N PRO A 108 -13.87 4.16 -18.93
CA PRO A 108 -13.30 5.36 -19.51
C PRO A 108 -11.88 5.64 -19.00
N VAL A 109 -11.20 6.61 -19.63
CA VAL A 109 -9.96 7.17 -19.08
C VAL A 109 -10.20 7.76 -17.71
N ASP A 110 -9.40 7.31 -16.75
CA ASP A 110 -9.48 7.75 -15.38
C ASP A 110 -8.08 7.75 -14.75
N ARG A 111 -7.53 8.94 -14.48
CA ARG A 111 -6.29 9.10 -13.71
C ARG A 111 -6.52 9.05 -12.19
N SER A 112 -7.80 9.10 -11.77
CA SER A 112 -8.21 9.11 -10.36
C SER A 112 -8.45 7.72 -9.77
N LEU A 113 -8.10 6.65 -10.51
CA LEU A 113 -8.14 5.25 -10.05
C LEU A 113 -7.55 5.11 -8.63
N ASP A 114 -8.06 4.11 -7.89
CA ASP A 114 -7.59 3.81 -6.53
C ASP A 114 -6.06 3.66 -6.50
N PRO A 115 -5.33 4.59 -5.82
CA PRO A 115 -3.88 4.62 -5.87
C PRO A 115 -3.26 3.34 -5.29
N VAL A 116 -3.84 2.78 -4.22
CA VAL A 116 -3.35 1.54 -3.61
C VAL A 116 -3.50 0.36 -4.57
N GLY A 117 -4.64 0.24 -5.25
CA GLY A 117 -4.90 -0.75 -6.29
C GLY A 117 -3.92 -0.65 -7.46
N VAL A 118 -3.63 0.56 -7.94
CA VAL A 118 -2.62 0.80 -8.99
C VAL A 118 -1.24 0.38 -8.50
N GLY A 119 -0.83 0.77 -7.29
CA GLY A 119 0.45 0.36 -6.70
C GLY A 119 0.60 -1.16 -6.62
N ARG A 120 -0.44 -1.87 -6.17
CA ARG A 120 -0.48 -3.34 -6.10
C ARG A 120 -0.39 -3.99 -7.50
N LEU A 121 -1.10 -3.44 -8.48
CA LEU A 121 -1.07 -3.90 -9.87
C LEU A 121 0.34 -3.80 -10.47
N VAL A 122 0.97 -2.63 -10.33
CA VAL A 122 2.31 -2.37 -10.88
C VAL A 122 3.38 -3.18 -10.14
N ALA A 123 3.23 -3.40 -8.84
CA ALA A 123 4.11 -4.32 -8.11
C ALA A 123 4.00 -5.77 -8.62
N ALA A 124 2.78 -6.25 -8.89
CA ALA A 124 2.57 -7.58 -9.43
C ALA A 124 3.20 -7.73 -10.83
N LEU A 125 3.08 -6.70 -11.69
CA LEU A 125 3.77 -6.62 -12.97
C LEU A 125 5.29 -6.71 -12.81
N HIS A 126 5.88 -5.82 -12.01
CA HIS A 126 7.32 -5.73 -11.87
C HIS A 126 7.94 -6.98 -11.21
N ARG A 127 7.18 -7.75 -10.44
CA ARG A 127 7.64 -8.99 -9.79
C ARG A 127 7.80 -10.19 -10.73
N VAL A 128 7.25 -10.16 -11.94
CA VAL A 128 7.43 -11.25 -12.92
C VAL A 128 8.90 -11.38 -13.36
N ALA A 129 9.67 -10.28 -13.27
CA ALA A 129 11.12 -10.21 -13.36
C ALA A 129 11.74 -11.06 -14.49
N LEU A 130 11.37 -10.74 -15.75
CA LEU A 130 12.00 -11.33 -16.92
C LEU A 130 13.27 -10.57 -17.28
N PRO A 131 14.43 -11.25 -17.45
CA PRO A 131 15.63 -10.59 -17.95
C PRO A 131 15.36 -9.92 -19.30
N ALA A 132 15.88 -8.72 -19.47
CA ALA A 132 15.86 -8.02 -20.74
C ALA A 132 17.19 -8.18 -21.47
N ASP A 133 17.11 -8.33 -22.79
CA ASP A 133 18.27 -8.32 -23.69
C ASP A 133 18.37 -6.94 -24.36
N GLY A 134 19.57 -6.37 -24.45
CA GLY A 134 19.82 -5.09 -25.14
C GLY A 134 19.75 -3.87 -24.24
N ALA A 135 19.60 -2.69 -24.86
CA ALA A 135 19.47 -1.41 -24.18
C ALA A 135 18.00 -0.96 -24.17
N VAL A 136 17.66 -0.05 -23.27
CA VAL A 136 16.39 0.68 -23.31
C VAL A 136 16.34 1.50 -24.60
N GLU A 137 15.20 1.50 -25.29
CA GLU A 137 15.05 2.30 -26.52
C GLU A 137 15.20 3.80 -26.21
N GLU A 138 15.80 4.55 -27.15
CA GLU A 138 16.12 5.98 -26.95
C GLU A 138 14.89 6.80 -26.58
N TRP A 139 13.71 6.47 -27.16
CA TRP A 139 12.44 7.13 -26.86
C TRP A 139 12.07 7.11 -25.36
N PHE A 140 12.52 6.09 -24.62
CA PHE A 140 12.27 5.93 -23.20
C PHE A 140 13.45 6.33 -22.31
N ALA A 141 14.62 6.65 -22.87
CA ALA A 141 15.85 6.81 -22.12
C ALA A 141 16.60 8.12 -22.38
N GLU A 142 16.36 8.79 -23.50
CA GLU A 142 17.08 9.99 -23.92
C GLU A 142 16.08 11.17 -23.99
N PRO A 143 16.27 12.24 -23.20
CA PRO A 143 15.45 13.44 -23.31
C PRO A 143 15.59 14.13 -24.67
N VAL A 144 14.59 14.92 -25.02
CA VAL A 144 14.67 15.81 -26.19
C VAL A 144 15.85 16.79 -25.98
N PRO A 145 16.83 16.85 -26.91
CA PRO A 145 17.99 17.72 -26.78
C PRO A 145 17.62 19.20 -26.70
N THR A 146 18.39 19.97 -25.93
CA THR A 146 18.17 21.41 -25.70
C THR A 146 18.09 22.21 -27.01
N ASP A 147 19.01 21.98 -27.95
CA ASP A 147 19.02 22.65 -29.25
C ASP A 147 17.77 22.34 -30.08
N ARG A 148 17.24 21.11 -29.96
CA ARG A 148 16.01 20.70 -30.63
C ARG A 148 14.79 21.43 -30.08
N TRP A 149 14.72 21.64 -28.75
CA TRP A 149 13.66 22.46 -28.16
C TRP A 149 13.68 23.89 -28.66
N HIS A 150 14.86 24.54 -28.68
CA HIS A 150 14.98 25.91 -29.18
C HIS A 150 14.55 26.02 -30.65
N GLY A 151 15.03 25.11 -31.51
CA GLY A 151 14.64 25.09 -32.92
C GLY A 151 13.14 24.87 -33.12
N LEU A 152 12.52 24.00 -32.33
CA LEU A 152 11.08 23.74 -32.39
C LEU A 152 10.25 24.98 -32.01
N VAL A 153 10.67 25.71 -30.97
CA VAL A 153 10.02 26.97 -30.56
C VAL A 153 10.11 28.01 -31.68
N ASP A 154 11.28 28.19 -32.29
CA ASP A 154 11.47 29.12 -33.41
C ASP A 154 10.58 28.76 -34.62
N GLU A 155 10.50 27.48 -34.98
CA GLU A 155 9.64 26.98 -36.06
C GLU A 155 8.14 27.25 -35.77
N LEU A 156 7.70 27.01 -34.54
CA LEU A 156 6.32 27.24 -34.11
C LEU A 156 5.94 28.72 -34.11
N TYR A 157 6.85 29.61 -33.67
CA TYR A 157 6.65 31.05 -33.78
C TYR A 157 6.52 31.50 -35.23
N ALA A 158 7.42 31.04 -36.10
CA ALA A 158 7.40 31.38 -37.52
C ALA A 158 6.10 30.91 -38.20
N ALA A 159 5.55 29.76 -37.76
CA ALA A 159 4.31 29.20 -38.26
C ALA A 159 3.04 29.78 -37.59
N GLY A 160 3.17 30.65 -36.58
CA GLY A 160 2.05 31.26 -35.87
C GLY A 160 1.26 30.28 -35.01
N ALA A 161 1.94 29.31 -34.38
CA ALA A 161 1.26 28.33 -33.53
C ALA A 161 0.62 29.00 -32.31
N PRO A 162 -0.65 28.66 -31.96
CA PRO A 162 -1.39 29.34 -30.90
C PRO A 162 -0.84 29.08 -29.49
N PHE A 163 0.05 28.10 -29.34
CA PHE A 163 0.68 27.70 -28.07
C PHE A 163 2.19 28.03 -28.03
N ALA A 164 2.73 28.70 -29.04
CA ALA A 164 4.17 29.00 -29.13
C ALA A 164 4.67 29.84 -27.95
N ASP A 165 3.92 30.87 -27.55
CA ASP A 165 4.25 31.73 -26.40
C ASP A 165 4.39 30.90 -25.11
N ARG A 166 3.41 30.03 -24.83
CA ARG A 166 3.40 29.16 -23.65
C ARG A 166 4.57 28.18 -23.64
N LEU A 167 4.87 27.55 -24.78
CA LEU A 167 6.01 26.64 -24.88
C LEU A 167 7.33 27.38 -24.69
N SER A 168 7.44 28.60 -25.22
CA SER A 168 8.61 29.45 -25.05
C SER A 168 8.81 29.88 -23.60
N GLU A 169 7.74 30.17 -22.87
CA GLU A 169 7.79 30.49 -21.44
C GLU A 169 8.24 29.28 -20.60
N LEU A 170 7.82 28.07 -20.99
CA LEU A 170 8.20 26.81 -20.33
C LEU A 170 9.57 26.26 -20.75
N LEU A 171 10.17 26.79 -21.82
CA LEU A 171 11.44 26.28 -22.36
C LEU A 171 12.58 26.19 -21.33
N PRO A 172 12.83 27.19 -20.46
CA PRO A 172 13.87 27.07 -19.44
C PRO A 172 13.65 25.88 -18.50
N GLU A 173 12.39 25.59 -18.17
CA GLU A 173 11.99 24.50 -17.30
C GLU A 173 12.18 23.14 -17.99
N LEU A 174 11.73 23.00 -19.24
CA LEU A 174 11.94 21.79 -20.04
C LEU A 174 13.44 21.45 -20.16
N VAL A 175 14.29 22.46 -20.32
CA VAL A 175 15.74 22.30 -20.37
C VAL A 175 16.30 21.90 -19.00
N ALA A 176 15.85 22.52 -17.92
CA ALA A 176 16.30 22.20 -16.56
C ALA A 176 15.94 20.75 -16.18
N VAL A 177 14.71 20.34 -16.44
CA VAL A 177 14.24 18.98 -16.20
C VAL A 177 15.02 17.96 -17.04
N SER A 178 15.29 18.26 -18.32
CA SER A 178 16.09 17.38 -19.19
C SER A 178 17.52 17.14 -18.67
N GLN A 179 18.09 18.07 -17.89
CA GLN A 179 19.42 17.91 -17.30
C GLN A 179 19.46 16.95 -16.10
N LEU A 180 18.31 16.58 -15.53
CA LEU A 180 18.21 15.61 -14.46
C LEU A 180 18.29 14.16 -14.95
N ALA A 181 18.09 13.94 -16.25
CA ALA A 181 18.08 12.63 -16.84
C ALA A 181 19.48 12.00 -16.87
N GLU A 182 19.55 10.71 -16.52
CA GLU A 182 20.78 9.93 -16.56
C GLU A 182 20.54 8.59 -17.26
N ARG A 183 21.53 8.14 -18.03
CA ARG A 183 21.48 6.81 -18.63
C ARG A 183 21.43 5.73 -17.55
N TYR A 184 20.49 4.81 -17.69
CA TYR A 184 20.33 3.66 -16.81
C TYR A 184 20.35 2.35 -17.60
N PRO A 185 20.97 1.28 -17.06
CA PRO A 185 20.88 -0.04 -17.66
C PRO A 185 19.48 -0.64 -17.41
N PRO A 186 18.94 -1.43 -18.35
CA PRO A 186 17.72 -2.18 -18.08
C PRO A 186 17.99 -3.25 -17.04
N VAL A 187 17.02 -3.44 -16.14
CA VAL A 187 17.03 -4.46 -15.08
C VAL A 187 16.20 -5.68 -15.50
N GLN A 188 15.10 -5.43 -16.21
CA GLN A 188 14.15 -6.45 -16.65
C GLN A 188 13.31 -5.94 -17.83
N VAL A 189 12.40 -6.77 -18.32
CA VAL A 189 11.34 -6.34 -19.24
C VAL A 189 10.25 -5.60 -18.45
N CYS A 190 9.92 -4.39 -18.90
CA CYS A 190 8.91 -3.48 -18.38
C CYS A 190 7.82 -3.26 -19.44
N HIS A 191 6.67 -2.70 -19.06
CA HIS A 191 5.59 -2.38 -20.02
C HIS A 191 5.91 -1.11 -20.84
N LEU A 192 6.61 -0.17 -20.21
CA LEU A 192 7.05 1.13 -20.74
C LEU A 192 5.93 2.08 -21.14
N ASP A 193 4.67 1.81 -20.78
CA ASP A 193 3.53 2.63 -21.22
C ASP A 193 2.30 2.55 -20.30
N LEU A 194 2.53 2.59 -18.99
CA LEU A 194 1.48 2.43 -17.97
C LEU A 194 0.71 3.74 -17.68
N PHE A 195 0.43 4.54 -18.71
CA PHE A 195 -0.43 5.72 -18.62
C PHE A 195 -1.90 5.32 -18.45
N ALA A 196 -2.76 6.27 -18.05
CA ALA A 196 -4.17 5.96 -17.80
C ALA A 196 -4.81 5.32 -19.02
N ASP A 197 -4.44 5.74 -20.24
CA ASP A 197 -4.89 5.15 -21.50
C ASP A 197 -4.71 3.63 -21.64
N ASN A 198 -3.73 3.04 -20.95
CA ASN A 198 -3.41 1.61 -20.98
C ASN A 198 -3.68 0.87 -19.66
N VAL A 199 -4.14 1.57 -18.62
CA VAL A 199 -4.63 0.96 -17.38
C VAL A 199 -6.06 1.41 -17.11
N ARG A 200 -7.01 0.48 -17.19
CA ARG A 200 -8.44 0.79 -17.08
C ARG A 200 -9.13 -0.06 -16.04
N ALA A 201 -10.10 0.52 -15.35
CA ALA A 201 -11.02 -0.25 -14.52
C ALA A 201 -12.05 -0.98 -15.41
N LEU A 202 -12.40 -2.20 -15.02
CA LEU A 202 -13.60 -2.88 -15.50
C LEU A 202 -14.85 -2.36 -14.74
N PRO A 203 -16.07 -2.66 -15.21
CA PRO A 203 -17.30 -2.31 -14.49
C PRO A 203 -17.40 -2.83 -13.06
N ASP A 204 -16.64 -3.88 -12.72
CA ASP A 204 -16.56 -4.46 -11.38
C ASP A 204 -15.45 -3.84 -10.50
N GLY A 205 -14.75 -2.81 -10.99
CA GLY A 205 -13.70 -2.08 -10.31
C GLY A 205 -12.30 -2.69 -10.41
N ARG A 206 -12.14 -3.88 -11.00
CA ARG A 206 -10.80 -4.47 -11.18
C ARG A 206 -10.00 -3.72 -12.23
N LEU A 207 -8.70 -3.52 -11.98
CA LEU A 207 -7.81 -2.85 -12.91
C LEU A 207 -7.24 -3.83 -13.93
N CYS A 208 -7.21 -3.41 -15.20
CA CYS A 208 -6.69 -4.16 -16.33
C CYS A 208 -5.58 -3.38 -17.01
N VAL A 209 -4.49 -4.08 -17.37
CA VAL A 209 -3.41 -3.55 -18.21
C VAL A 209 -3.51 -4.14 -19.62
N PHE A 210 -3.27 -3.34 -20.64
CA PHE A 210 -3.29 -3.74 -22.04
C PHE A 210 -2.34 -2.86 -22.87
N ASP A 211 -2.26 -3.17 -24.16
CA ASP A 211 -1.35 -2.55 -25.13
C ASP A 211 0.15 -2.71 -24.80
N TRP A 212 0.61 -3.95 -24.95
CA TRP A 212 1.96 -4.37 -24.62
C TRP A 212 3.00 -4.07 -25.73
N ASP A 213 2.66 -3.25 -26.72
CA ASP A 213 3.51 -3.01 -27.90
C ASP A 213 4.84 -2.33 -27.57
N ASN A 214 4.86 -1.55 -26.50
CA ASN A 214 6.05 -0.87 -26.00
C ASN A 214 6.85 -1.73 -25.00
N ALA A 215 6.39 -2.93 -24.67
CA ALA A 215 7.02 -3.74 -23.65
C ALA A 215 8.44 -4.16 -24.08
N GLY A 216 9.43 -3.87 -23.23
CA GLY A 216 10.84 -4.00 -23.60
C GLY A 216 11.80 -3.79 -22.43
N PRO A 217 13.11 -3.75 -22.69
CA PRO A 217 14.12 -3.49 -21.66
C PRO A 217 13.84 -2.21 -20.87
N GLY A 218 13.81 -2.29 -19.54
CA GLY A 218 13.54 -1.15 -18.65
C GLY A 218 14.00 -1.36 -17.21
N ASP A 219 13.80 -0.34 -16.38
CA ASP A 219 14.02 -0.39 -14.92
C ASP A 219 12.67 -0.14 -14.22
N PRO A 220 12.20 -1.07 -13.35
CA PRO A 220 11.00 -0.91 -12.54
C PRO A 220 10.89 0.42 -11.79
N SER A 221 12.02 1.02 -11.43
CA SER A 221 12.10 2.30 -10.74
C SER A 221 11.75 3.47 -11.66
N GLN A 222 12.15 3.40 -12.93
CA GLN A 222 11.87 4.41 -13.95
C GLN A 222 10.41 4.36 -14.39
N GLU A 223 9.90 3.15 -14.65
CA GLU A 223 8.49 2.92 -14.98
C GLU A 223 7.56 3.31 -13.81
N LEU A 224 7.96 3.02 -12.57
CA LEU A 224 7.19 3.43 -11.40
C LEU A 224 7.13 4.96 -11.24
N ALA A 225 8.18 5.69 -11.62
CA ALA A 225 8.17 7.15 -11.59
C ALA A 225 7.11 7.73 -12.56
N VAL A 226 6.91 7.09 -13.72
CA VAL A 226 5.84 7.45 -14.66
C VAL A 226 4.46 7.23 -14.04
N VAL A 227 4.25 6.07 -13.42
CA VAL A 227 2.99 5.73 -12.74
C VAL A 227 2.70 6.68 -11.58
N LEU A 228 3.70 7.03 -10.76
CA LEU A 228 3.52 7.97 -9.65
C LEU A 228 3.11 9.36 -10.13
N PHE A 229 3.67 9.83 -11.24
CA PHE A 229 3.25 11.09 -11.87
C PHE A 229 1.81 11.00 -12.40
N GLU A 230 1.52 9.97 -13.21
CA GLU A 230 0.25 9.83 -13.91
C GLU A 230 -0.95 9.73 -12.95
N TYR A 231 -0.89 8.82 -11.98
CA TYR A 231 -2.00 8.55 -11.06
C TYR A 231 -1.90 9.34 -9.74
N GLY A 232 -0.75 9.97 -9.49
CA GLY A 232 -0.58 10.92 -8.40
C GLY A 232 -1.36 12.21 -8.65
N CYS A 233 -1.43 12.68 -9.90
CA CYS A 233 -2.20 13.88 -10.28
C CYS A 233 -1.85 15.12 -9.43
N GLY A 234 -0.57 15.27 -9.05
CA GLY A 234 -0.10 16.35 -8.19
C GLY A 234 -0.55 16.27 -6.72
N ASP A 235 -1.20 15.18 -6.30
CA ASP A 235 -1.64 14.95 -4.92
C ASP A 235 -0.64 14.06 -4.16
N ALA A 236 0.03 14.66 -3.17
CA ALA A 236 1.05 13.98 -2.37
C ALA A 236 0.50 12.78 -1.57
N ASP A 237 -0.76 12.80 -1.14
CA ASP A 237 -1.36 11.69 -0.40
C ASP A 237 -1.64 10.52 -1.35
N ARG A 238 -2.12 10.80 -2.57
CA ARG A 238 -2.29 9.77 -3.61
C ARG A 238 -0.97 9.12 -4.01
N VAL A 239 0.09 9.93 -4.20
CA VAL A 239 1.44 9.43 -4.48
C VAL A 239 1.95 8.55 -3.34
N ALA A 240 1.72 8.97 -2.09
CA ALA A 240 2.11 8.21 -0.92
C ALA A 240 1.41 6.85 -0.86
N ASP A 241 0.09 6.82 -1.06
CA ASP A 241 -0.72 5.61 -1.04
C ASP A 241 -0.36 4.64 -2.16
N LEU A 242 -0.12 5.14 -3.38
CA LEU A 242 0.30 4.34 -4.51
C LEU A 242 1.66 3.71 -4.25
N TYR A 243 2.65 4.51 -3.84
CA TYR A 243 3.99 4.02 -3.60
C TYR A 243 4.00 3.04 -2.41
N ALA A 244 3.22 3.31 -1.38
CA ALA A 244 3.08 2.43 -0.24
C ALA A 244 2.44 1.08 -0.62
N GLY A 245 1.37 1.11 -1.41
CA GLY A 245 0.74 -0.09 -1.97
C GLY A 245 1.70 -0.92 -2.83
N TYR A 246 2.54 -0.24 -3.62
CA TYR A 246 3.59 -0.87 -4.43
C TYR A 246 4.65 -1.58 -3.56
N LEU A 247 5.18 -0.89 -2.55
CA LEU A 247 6.18 -1.46 -1.64
C LEU A 247 5.61 -2.62 -0.81
N ALA A 248 4.40 -2.47 -0.26
CA ALA A 248 3.72 -3.49 0.52
C ALA A 248 3.43 -4.77 -0.30
N ALA A 249 3.17 -4.63 -1.60
CA ALA A 249 2.99 -5.77 -2.52
C ALA A 249 4.31 -6.42 -2.98
N GLY A 250 5.46 -5.94 -2.49
CA GLY A 250 6.79 -6.46 -2.79
C GLY A 250 7.36 -6.00 -4.14
N GLY A 251 6.91 -4.84 -4.64
CA GLY A 251 7.44 -4.27 -5.87
C GLY A 251 8.95 -3.96 -5.78
N PRO A 252 9.77 -4.26 -6.80
CA PRO A 252 11.22 -4.10 -6.75
C PRO A 252 11.76 -2.67 -7.00
N GLY A 253 10.99 -1.80 -7.67
CA GLY A 253 11.43 -0.46 -8.09
C GLY A 253 11.57 0.56 -6.95
N ARG A 254 12.55 1.47 -7.02
CA ARG A 254 12.80 2.49 -5.98
C ARG A 254 13.06 3.87 -6.57
N VAL A 255 12.18 4.82 -6.28
CA VAL A 255 12.33 6.24 -6.66
C VAL A 255 13.02 6.98 -5.51
N ARG A 256 14.36 7.04 -5.54
CA ARG A 256 15.21 7.55 -4.45
C ARG A 256 16.11 8.73 -4.83
N ASP A 257 16.14 9.07 -6.10
CA ASP A 257 16.92 10.18 -6.65
C ASP A 257 16.21 10.71 -7.91
N LEU A 258 16.56 11.94 -8.31
CA LEU A 258 15.94 12.60 -9.46
C LEU A 258 16.22 11.87 -10.79
N ALA A 259 17.31 11.11 -10.87
CA ALA A 259 17.65 10.32 -12.05
C ALA A 259 16.61 9.21 -12.34
N ARG A 260 15.80 8.80 -11.36
CA ARG A 260 14.69 7.85 -11.53
C ARG A 260 13.52 8.41 -12.35
N PHE A 261 13.52 9.69 -12.67
CA PHE A 261 12.51 10.30 -13.55
C PHE A 261 12.95 10.34 -15.02
N THR A 262 14.11 9.77 -15.39
CA THR A 262 14.63 9.80 -16.77
C THR A 262 13.59 9.32 -17.79
N GLN A 263 12.90 8.19 -17.53
CA GLN A 263 11.88 7.68 -18.44
C GLN A 263 10.70 8.65 -18.59
N LEU A 264 10.20 9.20 -17.47
CA LEU A 264 9.13 10.19 -17.47
C LEU A 264 9.51 11.44 -18.29
N ILE A 265 10.72 11.95 -18.06
CA ILE A 265 11.27 13.12 -18.74
C ILE A 265 11.36 12.88 -20.25
N ALA A 266 11.93 11.73 -20.65
CA ALA A 266 12.07 11.36 -22.06
C ALA A 266 10.70 11.21 -22.74
N GLN A 267 9.79 10.46 -22.14
CA GLN A 267 8.46 10.19 -22.70
C GLN A 267 7.64 11.47 -22.88
N LEU A 268 7.45 12.26 -21.82
CA LEU A 268 6.63 13.47 -21.90
C LEU A 268 7.25 14.50 -22.86
N GLY A 269 8.58 14.64 -22.84
CA GLY A 269 9.28 15.52 -23.77
C GLY A 269 9.09 15.11 -25.22
N HIS A 270 9.25 13.83 -25.55
CA HIS A 270 9.06 13.32 -26.90
C HIS A 270 7.61 13.36 -27.36
N ILE A 271 6.66 13.11 -26.46
CA ILE A 271 5.23 13.22 -26.76
C ILE A 271 4.88 14.67 -27.14
N LEU A 272 5.33 15.65 -26.34
CA LEU A 272 5.14 17.06 -26.64
C LEU A 272 5.83 17.47 -27.95
N GLU A 273 7.06 17.01 -28.17
CA GLU A 273 7.77 17.23 -29.44
C GLU A 273 6.96 16.71 -30.64
N VAL A 274 6.41 15.49 -30.55
CA VAL A 274 5.60 14.92 -31.63
C VAL A 274 4.32 15.69 -31.84
N ALA A 275 3.63 16.14 -30.79
CA ALA A 275 2.44 16.98 -30.91
C ALA A 275 2.76 18.27 -31.70
N CYS A 276 3.84 18.95 -31.33
CA CYS A 276 4.30 20.16 -32.02
C CYS A 276 4.71 19.89 -33.49
N ARG A 277 5.47 18.82 -33.76
CA ARG A 277 5.88 18.49 -35.13
C ARG A 277 4.70 18.09 -36.01
N ARG A 278 3.73 17.36 -35.46
CA ARG A 278 2.50 17.03 -36.19
C ARG A 278 1.65 18.27 -36.46
N TRP A 279 1.61 19.21 -35.52
CA TRP A 279 0.98 20.51 -35.75
C TRP A 279 1.63 21.27 -36.92
N LEU A 280 2.97 21.32 -36.96
CA LEU A 280 3.73 21.94 -38.06
C LEU A 280 3.50 21.26 -39.41
N ALA A 281 3.41 19.92 -39.41
CA ALA A 281 3.19 19.13 -40.62
C ALA A 281 1.73 19.11 -41.11
N ALA A 282 0.77 19.46 -40.26
CA ALA A 282 -0.65 19.42 -40.60
C ALA A 282 -1.01 20.44 -41.69
N THR A 283 -1.71 19.94 -42.73
CA THR A 283 -2.11 20.70 -43.91
C THR A 283 -3.53 21.26 -43.84
N ASP A 284 -4.30 20.90 -42.81
CA ASP A 284 -5.66 21.39 -42.57
C ASP A 284 -5.87 21.86 -41.13
N ASP A 285 -6.88 22.71 -40.94
CA ASP A 285 -7.15 23.39 -39.68
C ASP A 285 -7.67 22.45 -38.59
N ALA A 286 -8.37 21.36 -38.96
CA ALA A 286 -8.89 20.42 -37.99
C ALA A 286 -7.75 19.62 -37.34
N ALA A 287 -6.83 19.08 -38.15
CA ALA A 287 -5.64 18.41 -37.66
C ALA A 287 -4.75 19.37 -36.83
N ARG A 288 -4.62 20.63 -37.24
CA ARG A 288 -3.92 21.65 -36.43
C ARG A 288 -4.61 21.91 -35.10
N ALA A 289 -5.94 21.99 -35.05
CA ALA A 289 -6.66 22.17 -33.79
C ALA A 289 -6.45 20.96 -32.86
N ASP A 290 -6.53 19.73 -33.39
CA ASP A 290 -6.32 18.50 -32.62
C ASP A 290 -4.90 18.40 -32.06
N HIS A 291 -3.88 18.69 -32.86
CA HIS A 291 -2.49 18.67 -32.39
C HIS A 291 -2.15 19.81 -31.43
N ALA A 292 -2.82 20.97 -31.55
CA ALA A 292 -2.69 22.06 -30.60
C ALA A 292 -3.32 21.70 -29.24
N ALA A 293 -4.49 21.05 -29.25
CA ALA A 293 -5.12 20.55 -28.04
C ALA A 293 -4.24 19.49 -27.36
N TRP A 294 -3.67 18.57 -28.14
CA TRP A 294 -2.75 17.57 -27.61
C TRP A 294 -1.48 18.18 -27.01
N ALA A 295 -0.89 19.21 -27.64
CA ALA A 295 0.23 19.93 -27.04
C ALA A 295 -0.18 20.65 -25.74
N ALA A 296 -1.38 21.22 -25.70
CA ALA A 296 -1.89 21.95 -24.53
C ALA A 296 -2.01 21.05 -23.28
N GLU A 297 -2.35 19.77 -23.42
CA GLU A 297 -2.42 18.81 -22.29
C GLU A 297 -1.12 18.79 -21.47
N PHE A 298 0.05 18.84 -22.12
CA PHE A 298 1.36 18.84 -21.45
C PHE A 298 1.81 20.24 -20.99
N LEU A 299 1.29 21.29 -21.62
CA LEU A 299 1.58 22.66 -21.23
C LEU A 299 0.70 23.12 -20.05
N ASP A 300 -0.45 22.49 -19.84
CA ASP A 300 -1.37 22.77 -18.73
C ASP A 300 -0.89 22.12 -17.42
N GLU A 301 -0.21 20.98 -17.49
CA GLU A 301 0.40 20.27 -16.36
C GLU A 301 1.89 19.98 -16.65
N PRO A 302 2.75 21.02 -16.70
CA PRO A 302 4.14 20.84 -17.10
C PRO A 302 4.94 20.10 -16.03
N LEU A 303 5.86 19.25 -16.50
CA LEU A 303 6.87 18.65 -15.62
C LEU A 303 7.86 19.74 -15.18
N THR A 304 8.02 19.92 -13.88
CA THR A 304 8.93 20.92 -13.29
C THR A 304 9.93 20.26 -12.35
N VAL A 305 11.09 20.88 -12.14
CA VAL A 305 12.11 20.43 -11.19
C VAL A 305 11.52 20.37 -9.78
N ASP A 306 10.76 21.39 -9.38
CA ASP A 306 10.11 21.46 -8.06
C ASP A 306 9.08 20.34 -7.90
N GLY A 307 8.23 20.09 -8.91
CA GLY A 307 7.26 18.99 -8.86
C GLY A 307 7.91 17.60 -8.79
N LEU A 308 9.04 17.40 -9.48
CA LEU A 308 9.84 16.17 -9.37
C LEU A 308 10.47 16.02 -7.97
N GLN A 309 10.90 17.12 -7.37
CA GLN A 309 11.43 17.11 -6.00
C GLN A 309 10.34 16.78 -4.97
N GLU A 310 9.12 17.32 -5.13
CA GLU A 310 7.98 16.99 -4.28
C GLU A 310 7.62 15.51 -4.36
N LEU A 311 7.58 14.93 -5.57
CA LEU A 311 7.38 13.49 -5.75
C LEU A 311 8.47 12.67 -5.04
N LEU A 312 9.74 13.07 -5.19
CA LEU A 312 10.87 12.41 -4.54
C LEU A 312 10.81 12.49 -3.01
N ASP A 313 10.38 13.61 -2.45
CA ASP A 313 10.25 13.79 -1.01
C ASP A 313 9.18 12.85 -0.44
N VAL A 314 8.04 12.71 -1.14
CA VAL A 314 6.98 11.75 -0.78
C VAL A 314 7.48 10.31 -0.84
N THR A 315 8.12 9.90 -1.94
CA THR A 315 8.61 8.52 -2.08
C THR A 315 9.72 8.21 -1.07
N THR A 316 10.59 9.17 -0.77
CA THR A 316 11.65 9.03 0.23
C THR A 316 11.06 8.82 1.62
N ARG A 317 10.04 9.60 1.99
CA ARG A 317 9.34 9.47 3.28
C ARG A 317 8.67 8.10 3.40
N VAL A 318 7.83 7.72 2.43
CA VAL A 318 7.11 6.44 2.43
C VAL A 318 8.05 5.24 2.38
N GLY A 319 9.12 5.33 1.58
CA GLY A 319 10.16 4.30 1.51
C GLY A 319 10.82 4.07 2.86
N ARG A 320 11.10 5.16 3.63
CA ARG A 320 11.61 5.02 4.99
C ARG A 320 10.60 4.36 5.91
N GLU A 321 9.31 4.71 5.83
CA GLU A 321 8.25 4.14 6.68
C GLU A 321 8.12 2.62 6.50
N ILE A 322 8.11 2.15 5.25
CA ILE A 322 7.81 0.73 4.93
C ILE A 322 9.06 -0.14 4.90
N GLU A 323 10.17 0.36 4.35
CA GLU A 323 11.41 -0.40 4.25
C GLU A 323 12.27 -0.23 5.50
N PRO A 324 12.65 -1.34 6.17
CA PRO A 324 13.50 -1.25 7.34
C PRO A 324 14.95 -0.93 6.94
N SER A 325 15.60 -0.05 7.70
CA SER A 325 17.06 0.11 7.64
C SER A 325 17.76 -1.19 8.07
N ARG A 326 18.95 -1.48 7.52
CA ARG A 326 19.77 -2.60 8.01
C ARG A 326 20.49 -2.20 9.29
N PHE A 327 20.29 -2.97 10.36
CA PHE A 327 21.03 -2.83 11.61
C PHE A 327 22.45 -3.38 11.42
N ARG A 328 23.46 -2.58 11.76
CA ARG A 328 24.86 -3.03 11.77
C ARG A 328 25.24 -3.43 13.18
N GLU A 329 25.58 -4.71 13.36
CA GLU A 329 26.02 -5.24 14.64
C GLU A 329 27.35 -4.57 15.08
N PRO A 330 27.48 -4.18 16.35
CA PRO A 330 28.76 -3.78 16.91
C PRO A 330 29.74 -4.98 16.91
N SER A 331 31.04 -4.71 16.71
CA SER A 331 32.08 -5.73 16.67
C SER A 331 33.09 -5.53 17.82
N PRO A 332 33.33 -6.54 18.67
CA PRO A 332 32.63 -7.84 18.73
C PRO A 332 31.20 -7.72 19.27
N ALA A 333 30.30 -8.59 18.81
CA ALA A 333 28.91 -8.61 19.27
C ALA A 333 28.82 -9.16 20.72
N PRO A 334 28.00 -8.54 21.60
CA PRO A 334 27.72 -9.09 22.94
C PRO A 334 27.10 -10.49 22.88
N GLU A 335 27.22 -11.25 23.97
CA GLU A 335 26.58 -12.57 24.06
C GLU A 335 25.04 -12.46 24.04
N PRO A 336 24.34 -13.31 23.27
CA PRO A 336 22.88 -13.34 23.22
C PRO A 336 22.28 -13.94 24.50
N GLN A 337 21.20 -13.34 24.98
CA GLN A 337 20.41 -13.78 26.13
C GLN A 337 18.96 -14.01 25.70
N LEU A 338 18.45 -15.22 25.89
CA LEU A 338 17.04 -15.52 25.63
C LEU A 338 16.17 -14.79 26.65
N LEU A 339 15.19 -14.04 26.17
CA LEU A 339 14.16 -13.45 27.02
C LEU A 339 13.01 -14.46 27.14
N VAL A 340 12.76 -14.94 28.36
CA VAL A 340 11.69 -15.91 28.67
C VAL A 340 10.55 -15.14 29.35
N GLY A 341 9.35 -15.11 28.76
CA GLY A 341 8.21 -14.45 29.41
C GLY A 341 6.96 -14.11 28.58
N GLY A 342 6.95 -14.33 27.26
CA GLY A 342 5.75 -14.10 26.43
C GLY A 342 4.86 -15.35 26.32
N ASP A 343 3.54 -15.20 26.44
CA ASP A 343 2.58 -16.31 26.31
C ASP A 343 2.43 -16.82 24.85
N VAL A 344 2.92 -16.06 23.86
CA VAL A 344 2.66 -16.29 22.43
C VAL A 344 3.89 -16.14 21.51
N THR A 345 4.94 -15.39 21.91
CA THR A 345 6.08 -15.09 21.02
C THR A 345 7.30 -15.96 21.35
N ASP A 346 7.55 -16.97 20.52
CA ASP A 346 8.77 -17.77 20.58
C ASP A 346 9.99 -16.93 20.13
N GLU A 347 11.14 -17.08 20.79
CA GLU A 347 12.48 -16.61 20.34
C GLU A 347 12.84 -15.10 20.42
N LEU A 348 12.39 -14.38 21.44
CA LEU A 348 12.95 -13.04 21.74
C LEU A 348 14.37 -13.15 22.31
N VAL A 349 15.35 -12.51 21.65
CA VAL A 349 16.75 -12.56 22.07
C VAL A 349 17.27 -11.16 22.35
N ARG A 350 17.75 -10.91 23.58
CA ARG A 350 18.50 -9.71 23.93
C ARG A 350 19.97 -9.87 23.54
N ILE A 351 20.54 -8.87 22.87
CA ILE A 351 21.96 -8.75 22.55
C ILE A 351 22.43 -7.37 23.00
N GLY A 352 23.19 -7.31 24.08
CA GLY A 352 23.60 -6.04 24.70
C GLY A 352 22.39 -5.17 25.09
N ASP A 353 22.30 -3.98 24.50
CA ASP A 353 21.22 -3.01 24.72
C ASP A 353 20.13 -3.06 23.64
N THR A 354 19.98 -4.22 22.98
CA THR A 354 19.01 -4.41 21.91
C THR A 354 18.26 -5.73 22.04
N VAL A 355 17.06 -5.81 21.48
CA VAL A 355 16.22 -7.01 21.41
C VAL A 355 16.02 -7.38 19.94
N ARG A 356 16.13 -8.67 19.62
CA ARG A 356 15.79 -9.27 18.33
C ARG A 356 14.40 -9.87 18.42
N ARG A 357 13.50 -9.41 17.55
CA ARG A 357 12.13 -9.91 17.41
C ARG A 357 11.95 -10.51 16.02
N PRO A 358 11.39 -11.72 15.87
CA PRO A 358 11.05 -12.28 14.56
C PRO A 358 10.13 -11.35 13.78
N TRP A 359 10.22 -11.40 12.44
CA TRP A 359 9.27 -10.67 11.61
C TRP A 359 7.86 -11.26 11.71
N ASP A 360 6.85 -10.39 11.78
CA ASP A 360 5.46 -10.76 11.64
C ASP A 360 4.71 -9.79 10.70
N ARG A 361 3.47 -10.13 10.35
CA ARG A 361 2.66 -9.31 9.45
C ARG A 361 2.40 -7.88 9.95
N HIS A 362 2.48 -7.66 11.26
CA HIS A 362 2.21 -6.37 11.91
C HIS A 362 3.45 -5.48 12.00
N ALA A 363 4.64 -6.04 11.76
CA ALA A 363 5.92 -5.35 11.79
C ALA A 363 5.93 -3.99 11.07
N PRO A 364 5.33 -3.81 9.86
CA PRO A 364 5.32 -2.50 9.21
C PRO A 364 4.60 -1.41 10.03
N LEU A 365 3.44 -1.73 10.62
CA LEU A 365 2.70 -0.80 11.48
C LEU A 365 3.46 -0.51 12.77
N VAL A 366 4.01 -1.55 13.42
CA VAL A 366 4.82 -1.41 14.64
C VAL A 366 6.02 -0.50 14.38
N ARG A 367 6.75 -0.69 13.28
CA ARG A 367 7.87 0.18 12.89
C ARG A 367 7.45 1.62 12.70
N ALA A 368 6.34 1.86 11.99
CA ALA A 368 5.82 3.19 11.74
C ALA A 368 5.49 3.92 13.06
N VAL A 369 4.83 3.22 13.98
CA VAL A 369 4.52 3.74 15.33
C VAL A 369 5.77 4.05 16.13
N LEU A 370 6.72 3.12 16.23
CA LEU A 370 7.91 3.32 17.05
C LEU A 370 8.79 4.48 16.52
N ARG A 371 8.88 4.64 15.21
CA ARG A 371 9.56 5.79 14.59
C ARG A 371 8.84 7.10 14.88
N TYR A 372 7.52 7.12 14.73
CA TYR A 372 6.73 8.31 15.03
C TYR A 372 6.85 8.71 16.50
N LEU A 373 6.83 7.76 17.43
CA LEU A 373 7.06 8.01 18.85
C LEU A 373 8.45 8.57 19.12
N GLU A 374 9.49 8.07 18.44
CA GLU A 374 10.85 8.61 18.54
C GLU A 374 10.92 10.07 18.03
N GLU A 375 10.30 10.35 16.87
CA GLU A 375 10.23 11.70 16.29
C GLU A 375 9.43 12.68 17.17
N ALA A 376 8.36 12.19 17.81
CA ALA A 376 7.58 12.95 18.79
C ALA A 376 8.29 13.12 20.15
N GLY A 377 9.46 12.52 20.36
CA GLY A 377 10.23 12.58 21.60
C GLY A 377 9.62 11.77 22.75
N PHE A 378 8.79 10.77 22.46
CA PHE A 378 8.21 9.89 23.46
C PHE A 378 9.20 8.80 23.89
N GLU A 379 9.83 9.00 25.05
CA GLU A 379 10.82 8.06 25.61
C GLU A 379 10.22 6.77 26.19
N GLY A 380 8.88 6.66 26.25
CA GLY A 380 8.16 5.56 26.87
C GLY A 380 7.93 4.35 25.97
N ALA A 381 8.74 4.16 24.92
CA ALA A 381 8.64 3.06 23.97
C ALA A 381 10.03 2.64 23.47
N PRO A 382 10.21 1.39 23.00
CA PRO A 382 11.46 0.98 22.37
C PRO A 382 11.67 1.71 21.04
N ARG A 383 12.92 1.96 20.68
CA ARG A 383 13.28 2.52 19.37
C ARG A 383 13.50 1.41 18.36
N PHE A 384 13.01 1.59 17.14
CA PHE A 384 13.32 0.70 16.02
C PHE A 384 14.68 1.06 15.42
N LEU A 385 15.65 0.14 15.49
CA LEU A 385 17.03 0.36 15.07
C LEU A 385 17.35 -0.24 13.68
N GLY A 386 16.40 -0.97 13.10
CA GLY A 386 16.53 -1.62 11.80
C GLY A 386 16.24 -3.12 11.86
N VAL A 387 16.67 -3.85 10.83
CA VAL A 387 16.62 -5.31 10.76
C VAL A 387 18.03 -5.90 10.67
N ASP A 388 18.26 -7.01 11.36
CA ASP A 388 19.54 -7.71 11.33
C ASP A 388 19.75 -8.50 10.01
N ALA A 389 20.84 -9.26 9.93
CA ALA A 389 21.15 -10.08 8.75
C ALA A 389 20.23 -11.30 8.58
N ALA A 390 19.43 -11.65 9.60
CA ALA A 390 18.44 -12.71 9.57
C ALA A 390 17.01 -12.16 9.41
N ASP A 391 16.88 -10.89 8.99
CA ASP A 391 15.62 -10.16 8.81
C ASP A 391 14.75 -10.05 10.08
N ARG A 392 15.35 -10.19 11.27
CA ARG A 392 14.68 -9.92 12.55
C ARG A 392 14.72 -8.44 12.86
N GLU A 393 13.64 -7.93 13.46
CA GLU A 393 13.60 -6.56 13.95
C GLU A 393 14.58 -6.36 15.10
N VAL A 394 15.28 -5.24 15.08
CA VAL A 394 16.20 -4.82 16.12
C VAL A 394 15.60 -3.63 16.85
N LEU A 395 15.22 -3.83 18.10
CA LEU A 395 14.65 -2.79 18.97
C LEU A 395 15.64 -2.43 20.07
N SER A 396 15.59 -1.21 20.60
CA SER A 396 16.33 -0.86 21.82
C SER A 396 15.77 -1.64 23.01
N TYR A 397 16.65 -2.18 23.85
CA TYR A 397 16.26 -2.78 25.13
C TYR A 397 15.95 -1.70 26.16
N LEU A 398 14.84 -1.87 26.89
CA LEU A 398 14.42 -0.96 27.95
C LEU A 398 14.69 -1.62 29.31
N PRO A 399 15.70 -1.17 30.08
CA PRO A 399 16.00 -1.79 31.37
C PRO A 399 14.96 -1.44 32.43
N GLY A 400 14.47 -2.47 33.12
CA GLY A 400 13.50 -2.35 34.21
C GLY A 400 12.92 -3.70 34.62
N GLU A 401 11.96 -3.67 35.54
CA GLU A 401 11.17 -4.84 35.97
C GLU A 401 9.77 -4.79 35.34
N VAL A 402 9.20 -5.96 35.01
CA VAL A 402 7.80 -6.10 34.57
C VAL A 402 7.05 -6.94 35.60
N ALA A 403 5.73 -6.81 35.68
CA ALA A 403 4.92 -7.61 36.60
C ALA A 403 4.62 -8.99 36.01
N SER A 404 5.65 -9.86 35.94
CA SER A 404 5.52 -11.24 35.44
C SER A 404 4.64 -12.13 36.34
N ARG A 405 4.37 -13.36 35.89
CA ARG A 405 3.65 -14.38 36.68
C ARG A 405 4.63 -15.29 37.44
N PRO A 406 4.37 -15.63 38.71
CA PRO A 406 3.29 -15.12 39.57
C PRO A 406 3.47 -13.62 39.89
N ARG A 407 2.34 -12.89 40.05
CA ARG A 407 2.37 -11.44 40.24
C ARG A 407 3.20 -11.04 41.47
N PRO A 408 4.09 -10.03 41.34
CA PRO A 408 4.87 -9.55 42.47
C PRO A 408 3.99 -8.78 43.48
N ASP A 409 4.40 -8.75 44.75
CA ASP A 409 3.66 -8.07 45.82
C ASP A 409 3.38 -6.59 45.51
N TRP A 410 4.33 -5.93 44.83
CA TRP A 410 4.21 -4.54 44.43
C TRP A 410 3.12 -4.29 43.37
N PHE A 411 2.54 -5.32 42.75
CA PHE A 411 1.40 -5.14 41.84
C PHE A 411 0.19 -4.48 42.52
N ARG A 412 0.06 -4.66 43.85
CA ARG A 412 -0.99 -4.02 44.66
C ARG A 412 -0.71 -2.54 44.97
N ASP A 413 0.50 -2.06 44.70
CA ASP A 413 0.88 -0.67 44.90
C ASP A 413 0.03 0.25 44.02
N ARG A 414 -0.55 1.29 44.63
CA ARG A 414 -1.44 2.25 43.97
C ARG A 414 -0.65 3.36 43.29
N ASP A 415 0.54 3.70 43.79
CA ASP A 415 1.38 4.73 43.19
C ASP A 415 1.95 4.22 41.86
N ARG A 416 2.38 2.95 41.82
CA ARG A 416 2.70 2.25 40.57
C ARG A 416 1.53 2.27 39.58
N LEU A 417 0.30 1.98 40.02
CA LEU A 417 -0.88 2.04 39.15
C LEU A 417 -1.15 3.46 38.61
N ALA A 418 -0.99 4.48 39.44
CA ALA A 418 -1.10 5.87 39.01
C ALA A 418 -0.06 6.22 37.95
N SER A 419 1.18 5.74 38.09
CA SER A 419 2.24 5.94 37.08
C SER A 419 1.90 5.28 35.74
N VAL A 420 1.23 4.12 35.72
CA VAL A 420 0.72 3.49 34.48
C VAL A 420 -0.30 4.39 33.79
N ALA A 421 -1.21 4.99 34.56
CA ALA A 421 -2.21 5.92 34.02
C ALA A 421 -1.57 7.15 33.38
N ILE A 422 -0.54 7.72 34.04
CA ILE A 422 0.22 8.86 33.53
C ILE A 422 0.98 8.47 32.26
N LEU A 423 1.62 7.30 32.23
CA LEU A 423 2.32 6.80 31.05
C LEU A 423 1.35 6.61 29.87
N LEU A 424 0.18 6.02 30.09
CA LEU A 424 -0.85 5.84 29.07
C LEU A 424 -1.34 7.18 28.52
N ARG A 425 -1.58 8.16 29.39
CA ARG A 425 -1.98 9.51 28.97
C ARG A 425 -0.91 10.18 28.10
N ARG A 426 0.36 10.06 28.50
CA ARG A 426 1.50 10.58 27.72
C ARG A 426 1.60 9.89 26.37
N TYR A 427 1.39 8.58 26.32
CA TYR A 427 1.33 7.82 25.06
C TYR A 427 0.22 8.34 24.14
N HIS A 428 -1.03 8.45 24.63
CA HIS A 428 -2.14 8.98 23.83
C HIS A 428 -1.89 10.39 23.30
N ALA A 429 -1.27 11.26 24.11
CA ALA A 429 -0.87 12.59 23.67
C ALA A 429 0.20 12.55 22.57
N ALA A 430 1.16 11.62 22.68
CA ALA A 430 2.23 11.46 21.69
C ALA A 430 1.67 10.97 20.34
N VAL A 431 0.71 10.04 20.33
CA VAL A 431 0.14 9.46 19.09
C VAL A 431 -1.07 10.21 18.52
N ALA A 432 -1.50 11.31 19.14
CA ALA A 432 -2.70 12.04 18.70
C ALA A 432 -2.61 12.58 17.26
N GLY A 433 -1.40 12.81 16.74
CA GLY A 433 -1.16 13.25 15.36
C GLY A 433 -0.76 12.12 14.40
N PHE A 434 -0.77 10.86 14.86
CA PHE A 434 -0.38 9.73 14.02
C PHE A 434 -1.52 9.35 13.08
N ASN A 435 -1.39 9.71 11.81
CA ASN A 435 -2.30 9.26 10.75
C ASN A 435 -1.76 7.98 10.15
N VAL A 436 -2.56 6.93 10.17
CA VAL A 436 -2.16 5.72 9.49
C VAL A 436 -2.48 5.82 8.00
N SER A 437 -1.47 5.63 7.16
CA SER A 437 -1.68 5.54 5.72
C SER A 437 -2.62 4.37 5.36
N PRO A 438 -3.49 4.55 4.36
CA PRO A 438 -4.31 3.48 3.77
C PRO A 438 -3.55 2.19 3.47
N ALA A 439 -2.28 2.26 3.07
CA ALA A 439 -1.45 1.08 2.83
C ALA A 439 -1.14 0.25 4.09
N LEU A 440 -1.15 0.86 5.28
CA LEU A 440 -1.02 0.18 6.56
C LEU A 440 -2.39 -0.14 7.19
N ALA A 441 -3.49 0.37 6.62
CA ALA A 441 -4.83 0.26 7.20
C ALA A 441 -5.34 -1.18 7.28
N ASP A 442 -4.94 -2.02 6.33
CA ASP A 442 -5.29 -3.44 6.33
C ASP A 442 -4.50 -4.24 7.40
N LEU A 443 -3.40 -3.72 7.94
CA LEU A 443 -2.50 -4.48 8.82
C LEU A 443 -3.08 -4.72 10.21
N TRP A 444 -3.87 -3.80 10.76
CA TRP A 444 -4.57 -4.04 12.04
C TRP A 444 -5.93 -4.73 11.87
N VAL A 445 -6.39 -4.95 10.64
CA VAL A 445 -7.67 -5.61 10.39
C VAL A 445 -7.55 -7.03 10.92
N VAL A 446 -8.35 -7.34 11.95
CA VAL A 446 -8.45 -8.70 12.46
C VAL A 446 -9.22 -9.51 11.42
N GLU A 447 -8.51 -10.19 10.52
CA GLU A 447 -9.12 -11.17 9.61
C GLU A 447 -9.96 -12.17 10.42
N GLY A 448 -11.17 -12.45 9.93
CA GLY A 448 -12.07 -13.42 10.56
C GLY A 448 -12.73 -12.95 11.85
N LEU A 449 -13.23 -11.70 11.92
CA LEU A 449 -14.18 -11.36 12.97
C LEU A 449 -15.37 -12.33 12.92
N PRO A 450 -15.81 -12.89 14.07
CA PRO A 450 -16.94 -13.80 14.08
C PRO A 450 -18.20 -13.11 13.56
N PRO A 451 -18.97 -13.75 12.66
CA PRO A 451 -20.25 -13.22 12.21
C PRO A 451 -21.17 -12.91 13.39
N GLY A 452 -21.78 -11.72 13.40
CA GLY A 452 -22.69 -11.30 14.47
C GLY A 452 -22.01 -10.91 15.79
N ILE A 453 -20.69 -10.67 15.79
CA ILE A 453 -20.00 -10.12 16.95
C ILE A 453 -20.65 -8.79 17.39
N PRO A 454 -20.96 -8.59 18.69
CA PRO A 454 -21.55 -7.34 19.17
C PRO A 454 -20.64 -6.16 18.86
N ASP A 455 -21.20 -5.12 18.24
CA ASP A 455 -20.50 -3.86 18.05
C ASP A 455 -20.33 -3.14 19.40
N VAL A 456 -19.24 -2.39 19.52
CA VAL A 456 -18.98 -1.52 20.67
C VAL A 456 -18.84 -0.11 20.11
N ALA A 457 -19.91 0.67 20.25
CA ALA A 457 -20.08 1.94 19.58
C ALA A 457 -19.24 3.04 20.24
N GLU A 458 -17.96 3.10 19.89
CA GLU A 458 -17.01 4.10 20.36
C GLU A 458 -16.30 4.75 19.16
N PRO A 459 -16.08 6.07 19.19
CA PRO A 459 -15.38 6.76 18.10
C PRO A 459 -13.91 6.34 18.03
N VAL A 460 -13.33 6.34 16.83
CA VAL A 460 -11.88 6.22 16.68
C VAL A 460 -11.26 7.58 16.97
N GLU A 461 -10.41 7.64 17.98
CA GLU A 461 -9.79 8.88 18.48
C GLU A 461 -8.27 8.80 18.51
N VAL A 462 -7.70 7.61 18.66
CA VAL A 462 -6.27 7.40 18.87
C VAL A 462 -5.83 6.07 18.28
N LEU A 463 -4.54 5.96 17.94
CA LEU A 463 -3.91 4.65 17.79
C LEU A 463 -3.64 4.08 19.18
N GLY A 464 -4.47 3.16 19.64
CA GLY A 464 -4.29 2.51 20.94
C GLY A 464 -3.25 1.41 20.88
N HIS A 465 -2.61 1.13 22.01
CA HIS A 465 -1.66 0.02 22.15
C HIS A 465 -2.39 -1.33 22.28
N GLN A 466 -3.61 -1.33 22.86
CA GLN A 466 -4.49 -2.50 23.04
C GLN A 466 -3.99 -3.60 23.96
N ASP A 467 -2.77 -3.50 24.48
CA ASP A 467 -2.14 -4.57 25.27
C ASP A 467 -1.34 -4.04 26.47
N ILE A 468 -1.89 -3.06 27.18
CA ILE A 468 -1.34 -2.50 28.42
C ILE A 468 -1.54 -3.49 29.58
N THR A 469 -0.92 -4.67 29.47
CA THR A 469 -0.93 -5.74 30.47
C THR A 469 0.23 -5.59 31.45
N PRO A 470 0.21 -6.24 32.62
CA PRO A 470 1.28 -6.16 33.61
C PRO A 470 2.66 -6.59 33.10
N GLU A 471 2.70 -7.50 32.13
CA GLU A 471 3.90 -7.99 31.46
C GLU A 471 4.48 -6.98 30.46
N ASN A 472 3.65 -6.09 29.93
CA ASN A 472 3.99 -5.16 28.85
C ASN A 472 4.27 -3.72 29.32
N VAL A 473 4.35 -3.50 30.63
CA VAL A 473 4.75 -2.21 31.22
C VAL A 473 6.03 -2.37 32.00
N VAL A 474 7.06 -1.63 31.60
CA VAL A 474 8.38 -1.62 32.24
C VAL A 474 8.39 -0.61 33.37
N PHE A 475 8.82 -1.05 34.54
CA PHE A 475 9.01 -0.22 35.73
C PHE A 475 10.49 0.01 36.02
N ARG A 476 10.81 1.21 36.50
CA ARG A 476 12.11 1.56 37.05
C ARG A 476 11.91 2.40 38.29
N ASP A 477 12.57 2.04 39.38
CA ASP A 477 12.50 2.76 40.67
C ASP A 477 11.07 3.00 41.17
N GLY A 478 10.14 2.06 40.90
CA GLY A 478 8.74 2.16 41.31
C GLY A 478 7.83 2.95 40.36
N GLU A 479 8.32 3.42 39.22
CA GLU A 479 7.55 4.20 38.25
C GLU A 479 7.43 3.45 36.92
N ALA A 480 6.26 3.50 36.28
CA ALA A 480 6.05 2.98 34.93
C ALA A 480 6.76 3.91 33.92
N VAL A 481 7.78 3.38 33.24
CA VAL A 481 8.65 4.17 32.36
C VAL A 481 8.44 3.88 30.89
N ALA A 482 7.95 2.69 30.51
CA ALA A 482 7.75 2.36 29.10
C ALA A 482 6.70 1.27 28.86
N LEU A 483 6.14 1.33 27.65
CA LEU A 483 5.25 0.32 27.06
C LEU A 483 6.06 -0.52 26.06
N ILE A 484 5.78 -1.81 26.00
CA ILE A 484 6.37 -2.75 25.04
C ILE A 484 5.27 -3.63 24.43
N ASP A 485 5.58 -4.31 23.32
CA ASP A 485 4.65 -5.20 22.59
C ASP A 485 3.48 -4.46 21.90
N PHE A 486 3.81 -3.77 20.81
CA PHE A 486 2.87 -2.96 20.03
C PHE A 486 2.10 -3.77 18.97
N ASP A 487 2.17 -5.11 19.00
CA ASP A 487 1.65 -5.98 17.94
C ASP A 487 0.13 -5.92 17.79
N LEU A 488 -0.56 -5.46 18.84
CA LEU A 488 -2.01 -5.26 18.83
C LEU A 488 -2.42 -3.81 18.57
N ALA A 489 -1.47 -2.92 18.27
CA ALA A 489 -1.75 -1.51 18.06
C ALA A 489 -2.73 -1.30 16.90
N ARG A 490 -3.77 -0.49 17.14
CA ARG A 490 -4.82 -0.21 16.13
C ARG A 490 -5.63 1.02 16.50
N PRO A 491 -6.34 1.62 15.52
CA PRO A 491 -7.26 2.72 15.81
C PRO A 491 -8.37 2.30 16.77
N THR A 492 -8.62 3.11 17.80
CA THR A 492 -9.58 2.84 18.88
C THR A 492 -10.01 4.13 19.59
N SER A 493 -10.88 4.04 20.60
CA SER A 493 -11.22 5.17 21.47
C SER A 493 -10.31 5.24 22.70
N VAL A 494 -10.13 6.45 23.23
CA VAL A 494 -9.36 6.64 24.48
C VAL A 494 -9.99 5.85 25.63
N LEU A 495 -11.32 5.84 25.71
CA LEU A 495 -12.05 5.16 26.77
C LEU A 495 -11.90 3.63 26.70
N LEU A 496 -11.82 3.05 25.50
CA LEU A 496 -11.58 1.61 25.32
C LEU A 496 -10.18 1.19 25.80
N GLU A 497 -9.15 2.00 25.58
CA GLU A 497 -7.80 1.76 26.12
C GLU A 497 -7.78 1.82 27.65
N VAL A 498 -8.47 2.80 28.24
CA VAL A 498 -8.62 2.91 29.70
C VAL A 498 -9.34 1.69 30.27
N VAL A 499 -10.45 1.28 29.66
CA VAL A 499 -11.20 0.07 30.04
C VAL A 499 -10.32 -1.17 29.93
N ASN A 500 -9.60 -1.33 28.82
CA ASN A 500 -8.71 -2.46 28.58
C ASN A 500 -7.63 -2.53 29.67
N THR A 501 -6.98 -1.40 29.94
CA THR A 501 -5.94 -1.28 30.98
C THR A 501 -6.50 -1.64 32.36
N LEU A 502 -7.69 -1.15 32.72
CA LEU A 502 -8.31 -1.43 34.01
C LEU A 502 -8.79 -2.88 34.18
N VAL A 503 -9.12 -3.59 33.11
CA VAL A 503 -9.36 -5.04 33.18
C VAL A 503 -8.13 -5.77 33.69
N HIS A 504 -6.93 -5.38 33.25
CA HIS A 504 -5.69 -6.03 33.63
C HIS A 504 -5.05 -5.47 34.91
N TRP A 505 -5.02 -4.15 35.08
CA TRP A 505 -4.35 -3.48 36.20
C TRP A 505 -5.28 -3.12 37.36
N GLY A 506 -6.49 -2.68 37.03
CA GLY A 506 -7.55 -2.38 38.00
C GLY A 506 -8.19 -3.65 38.56
N GLN A 507 -8.02 -4.79 37.88
CA GLN A 507 -8.64 -6.07 38.21
C GLN A 507 -10.18 -6.00 38.15
N LEU A 508 -10.73 -5.36 37.09
CA LEU A 508 -12.16 -5.40 36.75
C LEU A 508 -12.56 -6.83 36.34
N ALA A 509 -12.66 -7.70 37.33
CA ALA A 509 -12.94 -9.11 37.22
C ALA A 509 -13.77 -9.57 38.44
N HIS A 510 -14.40 -10.72 38.31
CA HIS A 510 -15.11 -11.35 39.42
C HIS A 510 -14.11 -11.72 40.55
N PRO A 511 -14.48 -11.64 41.85
CA PRO A 511 -13.56 -11.89 42.96
C PRO A 511 -12.79 -13.22 42.91
N GLN A 512 -13.36 -14.26 42.29
CA GLN A 512 -12.72 -15.57 42.12
C GLN A 512 -11.53 -15.56 41.12
N ASP A 513 -11.47 -14.57 40.24
CA ASP A 513 -10.54 -14.53 39.11
C ASP A 513 -9.47 -13.42 39.26
N ARG A 514 -9.38 -12.78 40.44
CA ARG A 514 -8.45 -11.67 40.71
C ARG A 514 -7.10 -12.18 41.20
N GLU A 515 -6.05 -11.55 40.73
CA GLU A 515 -4.68 -11.76 41.19
C GLU A 515 -4.14 -10.46 41.80
N PRO A 516 -3.74 -10.40 43.08
CA PRO A 516 -4.13 -11.19 44.27
C PRO A 516 -5.61 -11.03 44.66
N ALA A 517 -6.10 -11.77 45.67
CA ALA A 517 -7.48 -11.63 46.17
C ALA A 517 -7.74 -10.20 46.69
N MET A 518 -8.44 -9.40 45.89
CA MET A 518 -8.87 -8.03 46.20
C MET A 518 -10.38 -8.03 46.44
N SER A 519 -10.82 -7.28 47.44
CA SER A 519 -12.24 -6.94 47.62
C SER A 519 -12.75 -6.04 46.50
N ASP A 520 -14.06 -5.92 46.36
CA ASP A 520 -14.68 -5.00 45.39
C ASP A 520 -14.31 -3.55 45.70
N GLU A 521 -14.30 -3.18 46.97
CA GLU A 521 -13.93 -1.84 47.44
C GLU A 521 -12.47 -1.49 47.10
N GLU A 522 -11.55 -2.46 47.19
CA GLU A 522 -10.17 -2.27 46.75
C GLU A 522 -10.04 -2.09 45.24
N VAL A 523 -10.80 -2.85 44.45
CA VAL A 523 -10.86 -2.70 42.99
C VAL A 523 -11.40 -1.31 42.62
N PHE A 524 -12.49 -0.87 43.25
CA PHE A 524 -13.06 0.46 42.99
C PHE A 524 -12.06 1.58 43.33
N ALA A 525 -11.39 1.48 44.47
CA ALA A 525 -10.36 2.44 44.87
C ALA A 525 -9.15 2.44 43.91
N ARG A 526 -8.77 1.28 43.36
CA ARG A 526 -7.72 1.20 42.33
C ARG A 526 -8.14 1.84 41.02
N CYS A 527 -9.36 1.54 40.56
CA CYS A 527 -9.92 2.15 39.36
C CYS A 527 -10.01 3.67 39.51
N ARG A 528 -10.44 4.18 40.67
CA ARG A 528 -10.41 5.60 41.02
C ARG A 528 -9.01 6.20 40.82
N VAL A 529 -8.00 5.64 41.50
CA VAL A 529 -6.62 6.16 41.43
C VAL A 529 -6.15 6.26 39.98
N PHE A 530 -6.43 5.22 39.18
CA PHE A 530 -6.07 5.23 37.77
C PHE A 530 -6.81 6.32 36.98
N VAL A 531 -8.14 6.43 37.08
CA VAL A 531 -8.89 7.43 36.30
C VAL A 531 -8.60 8.86 36.72
N ASP A 532 -8.25 9.08 38.00
CA ASP A 532 -7.81 10.39 38.52
C ASP A 532 -6.44 10.75 37.97
N ALA A 533 -5.47 9.84 38.03
CA ALA A 533 -4.12 10.06 37.48
C ALA A 533 -4.11 10.21 35.95
N TYR A 534 -4.95 9.45 35.25
CA TYR A 534 -5.18 9.61 33.81
C TYR A 534 -5.80 10.97 33.48
N GLY A 535 -6.66 11.48 34.36
CA GLY A 535 -7.47 12.68 34.11
C GLY A 535 -8.70 12.38 33.25
N LEU A 536 -9.30 11.19 33.42
CA LEU A 536 -10.54 10.82 32.73
C LEU A 536 -11.65 11.79 33.16
N ASP A 537 -12.42 12.28 32.19
CA ASP A 537 -13.49 13.22 32.46
C ASP A 537 -14.73 12.53 33.06
N ARG A 538 -15.75 13.35 33.36
CA ARG A 538 -16.97 12.87 34.00
C ARG A 538 -17.76 11.91 33.09
N ASP A 539 -17.87 12.21 31.80
CA ASP A 539 -18.61 11.36 30.84
C ASP A 539 -17.96 9.97 30.73
N GLY A 540 -16.63 9.92 30.58
CA GLY A 540 -15.87 8.69 30.56
C GLY A 540 -16.05 7.87 31.83
N ARG A 541 -16.03 8.50 33.01
CA ARG A 541 -16.27 7.83 34.31
C ARG A 541 -17.68 7.25 34.42
N GLU A 542 -18.70 7.98 33.94
CA GLU A 542 -20.09 7.53 33.94
C GLU A 542 -20.28 6.28 33.06
N ARG A 543 -19.61 6.23 31.90
CA ARG A 543 -19.74 5.16 30.89
C ARG A 543 -18.84 3.94 31.13
N LEU A 544 -17.77 4.09 31.90
CA LEU A 544 -16.69 3.10 32.04
C LEU A 544 -17.18 1.69 32.37
N ALA A 545 -18.04 1.54 33.38
CA ALA A 545 -18.50 0.23 33.84
C ALA A 545 -19.34 -0.51 32.79
N ALA A 546 -20.24 0.21 32.11
CA ALA A 546 -21.08 -0.33 31.05
C ALA A 546 -20.23 -0.75 29.85
N LEU A 547 -19.30 0.10 29.42
CA LEU A 547 -18.40 -0.18 28.31
C LEU A 547 -17.48 -1.36 28.62
N ALA A 548 -16.99 -1.49 29.85
CA ALA A 548 -16.19 -2.64 30.28
C ALA A 548 -16.98 -3.95 30.16
N ALA A 549 -18.27 -3.95 30.47
CA ALA A 549 -19.14 -5.12 30.30
C ALA A 549 -19.34 -5.46 28.83
N GLU A 550 -19.60 -4.46 27.98
CA GLU A 550 -19.76 -4.62 26.52
C GLU A 550 -18.49 -5.15 25.85
N ARG A 551 -17.33 -4.54 26.12
CA ARG A 551 -16.02 -5.01 25.65
C ARG A 551 -15.76 -6.45 26.10
N SER A 552 -16.10 -6.79 27.34
CA SER A 552 -15.93 -8.16 27.86
C SER A 552 -16.81 -9.16 27.12
N ARG A 553 -18.10 -8.83 26.84
CA ARG A 553 -18.97 -9.68 26.00
C ARG A 553 -18.39 -9.87 24.59
N ARG A 554 -17.92 -8.79 23.97
CA ARG A 554 -17.24 -8.84 22.66
C ARG A 554 -16.01 -9.76 22.69
N SER A 555 -15.25 -9.71 23.77
CA SER A 555 -14.04 -10.52 23.96
C SER A 555 -14.34 -12.01 24.05
N TRP A 556 -15.47 -12.40 24.65
CA TRP A 556 -15.91 -13.79 24.70
C TRP A 556 -16.04 -14.38 23.29
N HIS A 557 -16.73 -13.68 22.39
CA HIS A 557 -16.91 -14.11 21.00
C HIS A 557 -15.57 -14.21 20.25
N LEU A 558 -14.65 -13.27 20.49
CA LEU A 558 -13.32 -13.31 19.87
C LEU A 558 -12.51 -14.53 20.35
N MET A 559 -12.54 -14.84 21.65
CA MET A 559 -11.84 -15.99 22.22
C MET A 559 -12.41 -17.32 21.70
N GLU A 560 -13.74 -17.46 21.68
CA GLU A 560 -14.41 -18.65 21.13
C GLU A 560 -14.03 -18.87 19.66
N HIS A 561 -14.10 -17.81 18.86
CA HIS A 561 -13.81 -17.88 17.44
C HIS A 561 -12.34 -18.22 17.18
N ARG A 562 -11.41 -17.57 17.87
CA ARG A 562 -9.97 -17.85 17.74
C ARG A 562 -9.62 -19.26 18.19
N ALA A 563 -10.23 -19.77 19.26
CA ALA A 563 -10.06 -21.16 19.67
C ALA A 563 -10.42 -22.12 18.52
N ARG A 564 -11.60 -21.91 17.91
CA ARG A 564 -12.10 -22.73 16.80
C ARG A 564 -11.28 -22.62 15.51
N VAL A 565 -10.87 -21.41 15.13
CA VAL A 565 -10.29 -21.14 13.80
C VAL A 565 -8.76 -21.14 13.81
N SER A 566 -8.13 -20.64 14.87
CA SER A 566 -6.67 -20.52 14.98
C SER A 566 -6.04 -21.66 15.79
N GLY A 567 -6.78 -22.34 16.67
CA GLY A 567 -6.27 -23.46 17.46
C GLY A 567 -5.13 -23.08 18.42
N GLY A 568 -4.23 -24.03 18.70
CA GLY A 568 -3.01 -23.78 19.47
C GLY A 568 -3.25 -23.23 20.88
N GLY A 569 -2.55 -22.13 21.21
CA GLY A 569 -2.71 -21.44 22.51
C GLY A 569 -4.13 -20.96 22.78
N TRP A 570 -4.86 -20.51 21.74
CA TRP A 570 -6.24 -20.06 21.85
C TRP A 570 -7.18 -21.19 22.28
N GLN A 571 -7.04 -22.37 21.66
CA GLN A 571 -7.80 -23.56 22.04
C GLN A 571 -7.48 -23.99 23.49
N ARG A 572 -6.20 -23.98 23.88
CA ARG A 572 -5.80 -24.32 25.25
C ARG A 572 -6.44 -23.38 26.28
N MET A 573 -6.39 -22.06 26.06
CA MET A 573 -7.01 -21.09 26.96
C MET A 573 -8.53 -21.28 27.05
N TRP A 574 -9.17 -21.60 25.93
CA TRP A 574 -10.59 -21.91 25.88
C TRP A 574 -10.95 -23.13 26.72
N ASP A 575 -10.23 -24.23 26.52
CA ASP A 575 -10.43 -25.48 27.27
C ASP A 575 -10.12 -25.34 28.77
N GLN A 576 -9.24 -24.39 29.13
CA GLN A 576 -8.95 -24.02 30.52
C GLN A 576 -10.01 -23.11 31.15
N GLY A 577 -11.07 -22.74 30.41
CA GLY A 577 -12.23 -22.03 30.94
C GLY A 577 -12.15 -20.50 30.84
N VAL A 578 -11.33 -19.93 29.93
CA VAL A 578 -11.28 -18.46 29.75
C VAL A 578 -12.66 -17.86 29.40
N GLY A 579 -13.51 -18.61 28.69
CA GLY A 579 -14.89 -18.21 28.42
C GLY A 579 -15.72 -18.01 29.69
N ASP A 580 -15.56 -18.89 30.68
CA ASP A 580 -16.26 -18.78 31.96
C ASP A 580 -15.75 -17.60 32.79
N VAL A 581 -14.45 -17.34 32.76
CA VAL A 581 -13.83 -16.15 33.39
C VAL A 581 -14.42 -14.87 32.81
N ILE A 582 -14.52 -14.78 31.48
CA ILE A 582 -15.09 -13.61 30.80
C ILE A 582 -16.58 -13.45 31.16
N ASN A 583 -17.35 -14.54 31.18
CA ASN A 583 -18.77 -14.48 31.56
C ASN A 583 -18.98 -14.04 33.02
N ARG A 584 -18.16 -14.54 33.95
CA ARG A 584 -18.19 -14.06 35.35
C ARG A 584 -17.85 -12.58 35.46
N ARG A 585 -16.86 -12.10 34.68
CA ARG A 585 -16.54 -10.67 34.60
C ARG A 585 -17.73 -9.84 34.10
N VAL A 586 -18.40 -10.28 33.03
CA VAL A 586 -19.58 -9.59 32.49
C VAL A 586 -20.68 -9.51 33.54
N ALA A 587 -20.97 -10.62 34.24
CA ALA A 587 -21.97 -10.65 35.30
C ALA A 587 -21.60 -9.70 36.45
N TRP A 588 -20.36 -9.75 36.93
CA TRP A 588 -19.88 -8.88 38.00
C TRP A 588 -19.92 -7.40 37.62
N LEU A 589 -19.48 -7.03 36.41
CA LEU A 589 -19.55 -5.64 35.93
C LEU A 589 -20.99 -5.14 35.77
N THR A 590 -21.92 -6.03 35.41
CA THR A 590 -23.34 -5.68 35.31
C THR A 590 -23.96 -5.45 36.69
N GLU A 591 -23.62 -6.29 37.67
CA GLU A 591 -24.14 -6.19 39.03
C GLU A 591 -23.51 -5.03 39.83
N GLN A 592 -22.19 -4.91 39.79
CA GLN A 592 -21.43 -3.94 40.55
C GLN A 592 -21.24 -2.60 39.82
N GLY A 593 -21.61 -2.51 38.55
CA GLY A 593 -21.42 -1.33 37.71
C GLY A 593 -21.89 -0.02 38.35
N PRO A 594 -23.11 0.07 38.91
CA PRO A 594 -23.58 1.28 39.58
C PRO A 594 -22.72 1.70 40.78
N ARG A 595 -22.20 0.73 41.56
CA ARG A 595 -21.32 1.00 42.71
C ARG A 595 -19.94 1.44 42.23
N LEU A 596 -19.41 0.81 41.19
CA LEU A 596 -18.18 1.22 40.54
C LEU A 596 -18.32 2.65 40.02
N THR A 597 -19.34 2.96 39.23
CA THR A 597 -19.57 4.33 38.70
C THR A 597 -19.69 5.36 39.81
N ALA A 598 -20.46 5.10 40.88
CA ALA A 598 -20.52 6.00 42.03
C ALA A 598 -19.12 6.24 42.65
N ALA A 599 -18.38 5.15 42.87
CA ALA A 599 -17.01 5.20 43.36
C ALA A 599 -16.00 5.78 42.35
N LEU A 600 -16.39 6.06 41.09
CA LEU A 600 -15.61 6.77 40.07
C LEU A 600 -16.01 8.25 39.90
N LEU A 601 -17.09 8.71 40.55
CA LEU A 601 -17.56 10.11 40.53
C LEU A 601 -17.31 10.92 41.81
N GLU A 602 -17.20 10.27 42.97
CA GLU A 602 -16.76 10.88 44.24
C GLU A 602 -15.40 11.60 44.17
#